data_AF-A0A3C0ZNW7-F1
#
_entry.id   AF-A0A3C0ZNW7-F1
#
_cell.length_a   1.000
_cell.length_b   1.000
_cell.length_c   1.000
_cell.angle_alpha   90.00
_cell.angle_beta   90.00
_cell.angle_gamma   90.00
#
_symmetry.space_group_name_H-M   'P 1'
#
loop_
_entity.id
_entity.type
_entity.pdbx_description
1 polymer ?
#
loop_
_entity_poly.entity_id
_entity_poly.type
_entity_poly.pdbx_seq_one_letter_code
_entity_poly.pdbx_strand_id
1 'polypeptide(L)'
;MLLMQNTEGYEGRAVLREYDLGFVDQMMTITAAGMAISYALYTVAERTVTVFGTENLIFTTVFVLFGIFRYLYIVRIRKTDDNPTHLLATDVPMLLNIAAWFLVCVIIIYFDELKVWF
;
A
#
# COMPACT_ATOMS: atom_id res chain seq x y z
N MET A 1 -27.27 -23.42 -3.41
CA MET A 1 -28.15 -23.55 -2.24
C MET A 1 -27.30 -23.54 -0.97
N LEU A 2 -26.68 -22.40 -0.63
CA LEU A 2 -26.07 -22.09 0.68
C LEU A 2 -25.80 -20.57 0.89
N LEU A 3 -26.14 -19.69 -0.07
CA LEU A 3 -25.93 -18.23 0.06
C LEU A 3 -27.23 -17.45 0.31
N MET A 4 -28.20 -18.05 1.02
CA MET A 4 -29.44 -17.38 1.43
C MET A 4 -29.67 -17.47 2.95
N GLN A 5 -28.62 -17.26 3.74
CA GLN A 5 -28.78 -17.03 5.18
C GLN A 5 -27.73 -16.02 5.63
N ASN A 6 -28.09 -14.73 5.52
CA ASN A 6 -28.10 -13.81 6.66
C ASN A 6 -28.58 -12.42 6.17
N THR A 7 -29.89 -12.27 6.01
CA THR A 7 -30.55 -10.97 5.79
C THR A 7 -31.03 -10.41 7.14
N GLU A 8 -30.10 -10.16 8.05
CA GLU A 8 -30.38 -9.47 9.32
C GLU A 8 -29.22 -8.50 9.58
N GLY A 9 -29.41 -7.22 9.25
CA GLY A 9 -28.64 -6.15 9.90
C GLY A 9 -27.63 -5.32 9.11
N TYR A 10 -27.65 -5.30 7.77
CA TYR A 10 -26.98 -4.22 7.03
C TYR A 10 -27.87 -3.73 5.91
N GLU A 11 -28.43 -2.52 6.07
CA GLU A 11 -28.92 -1.72 4.94
C GLU A 11 -27.72 -1.40 4.03
N GLY A 12 -27.32 -2.39 3.22
CA GLY A 12 -26.21 -2.26 2.28
C GLY A 12 -26.52 -1.15 1.29
N ARG A 13 -25.63 -0.16 1.22
CA ARG A 13 -25.78 1.03 0.36
C ARG A 13 -26.20 0.59 -1.05
N ALA A 14 -27.34 1.09 -1.52
CA ALA A 14 -27.92 0.70 -2.82
C ALA A 14 -26.94 0.81 -3.99
N VAL A 15 -25.98 1.74 -3.91
CA VAL A 15 -24.92 1.94 -4.91
C VAL A 15 -24.00 0.72 -5.12
N LEU A 16 -23.85 -0.17 -4.11
CA LEU A 16 -23.02 -1.38 -4.26
C LEU A 16 -23.61 -2.40 -5.24
N ARG A 17 -24.91 -2.32 -5.56
CA ARG A 17 -25.56 -3.22 -6.51
C ARG A 17 -25.12 -2.99 -7.96
N GLU A 18 -24.53 -1.83 -8.26
CA GLU A 18 -24.11 -1.45 -9.60
C GLU A 18 -22.65 -1.80 -9.89
N TYR A 19 -21.88 -2.23 -8.88
CA TYR A 19 -20.47 -2.58 -9.05
C TYR A 19 -20.29 -4.03 -9.52
N ASP A 20 -19.72 -4.20 -10.72
CA ASP A 20 -19.10 -5.46 -11.11
C ASP A 20 -17.78 -5.64 -10.36
N LEU A 21 -17.68 -6.71 -9.56
CA LEU A 21 -16.49 -6.99 -8.75
C LEU A 21 -15.23 -7.15 -9.62
N GLY A 22 -15.37 -7.71 -10.83
CA GLY A 22 -14.26 -7.87 -11.77
C GLY A 22 -13.71 -6.54 -12.26
N PHE A 23 -14.59 -5.60 -12.61
CA PHE A 23 -14.20 -4.25 -13.00
C PHE A 23 -13.47 -3.51 -11.88
N VAL A 24 -13.96 -3.60 -10.63
CA VAL A 24 -13.30 -2.99 -9.47
C VAL A 24 -11.92 -3.60 -9.24
N ASP A 25 -11.78 -4.92 -9.33
CA ASP A 25 -10.50 -5.62 -9.22
C ASP A 25 -9.48 -5.17 -10.28
N GLN A 26 -9.96 -4.92 -11.51
CA GLN A 26 -9.13 -4.42 -12.60
C GLN A 26 -8.66 -2.99 -12.33
N MET A 27 -9.56 -2.10 -11.90
CA MET A 27 -9.20 -0.73 -11.50
C MET A 27 -8.17 -0.73 -10.37
N MET A 28 -8.36 -1.56 -9.34
CA MET A 28 -7.40 -1.69 -8.24
C MET A 28 -6.01 -2.11 -8.73
N THR A 29 -5.92 -3.05 -9.67
CA THR A 29 -4.64 -3.51 -10.24
C THR A 29 -3.93 -2.39 -11.00
N ILE A 30 -4.66 -1.67 -11.85
CA ILE A 30 -4.12 -0.58 -12.67
C ILE A 30 -3.61 0.54 -11.76
N THR A 31 -4.39 0.95 -10.77
CA THR A 31 -3.99 1.99 -9.81
C THR A 31 -2.81 1.54 -8.96
N ALA A 32 -2.77 0.29 -8.51
CA ALA A 32 -1.62 -0.27 -7.79
C ALA A 32 -0.32 -0.22 -8.61
N ALA A 33 -0.39 -0.60 -9.90
CA ALA A 33 0.76 -0.49 -10.80
C ALA A 33 1.18 0.98 -11.00
N GLY A 34 0.22 1.87 -11.21
CA GLY A 34 0.47 3.31 -11.33
C GLY A 34 1.13 3.91 -10.08
N MET A 35 0.69 3.50 -8.89
CA MET A 35 1.30 3.89 -7.62
C MET A 35 2.76 3.43 -7.51
N ALA A 36 3.03 2.17 -7.85
CA ALA A 36 4.38 1.62 -7.82
C ALA A 36 5.33 2.37 -8.77
N ILE A 37 4.88 2.62 -10.02
CA ILE A 37 5.66 3.36 -11.01
C ILE A 37 5.88 4.81 -10.54
N SER A 38 4.84 5.47 -10.06
CA SER A 38 4.92 6.86 -9.59
C SER A 38 5.91 7.00 -8.43
N TYR A 39 5.90 6.04 -7.50
CA TYR A 39 6.85 6.02 -6.38
C TYR A 39 8.28 5.77 -6.86
N ALA A 40 8.50 4.77 -7.72
CA ALA A 40 9.82 4.49 -8.27
C ALA A 40 10.40 5.72 -9.00
N LEU A 41 9.59 6.38 -9.85
CA LEU A 41 9.98 7.60 -10.54
C LEU A 41 10.27 8.75 -9.57
N TYR A 42 9.48 8.89 -8.51
CA TYR A 42 9.75 9.86 -7.45
C TYR A 42 11.12 9.63 -6.80
N THR A 43 11.50 8.37 -6.51
CA THR A 43 12.77 8.07 -5.83
C THR A 43 14.01 8.37 -6.66
N VAL A 44 13.90 8.39 -8.00
CA VAL A 44 15.03 8.62 -8.92
C VAL A 44 14.99 10.00 -9.59
N ALA A 45 13.93 10.77 -9.38
CA ALA A 45 13.81 12.10 -9.96
C ALA A 45 14.95 13.01 -9.48
N GLU A 46 15.58 13.75 -10.40
CA GLU A 46 16.68 14.68 -10.10
C GLU A 46 16.32 15.66 -8.97
N ARG A 47 15.07 16.13 -8.96
CA ARG A 47 14.54 16.98 -7.88
C ARG A 47 14.61 16.30 -6.50
N THR A 48 14.28 15.02 -6.43
CA THR A 48 14.30 14.26 -5.17
C THR A 48 15.74 14.03 -4.72
N VAL A 49 16.61 13.62 -5.64
CA VAL A 49 18.03 13.40 -5.36
C VAL A 49 18.71 14.70 -4.89
N THR A 50 18.40 15.83 -5.50
CA THR A 50 18.95 17.14 -5.10
C THR A 50 18.40 17.63 -3.76
N VAL A 51 17.13 17.37 -3.44
CA VAL A 51 16.51 17.77 -2.17
C VAL A 51 17.04 16.93 -0.99
N PHE A 52 17.20 15.62 -1.17
CA PHE A 52 17.61 14.72 -0.10
C PHE A 52 19.11 14.40 -0.09
N GLY A 53 19.86 14.81 -1.13
CA GLY A 53 21.29 14.56 -1.25
C GLY A 53 21.68 13.09 -1.48
N THR A 54 20.72 12.22 -1.82
CA THR A 54 20.93 10.77 -1.87
C THR A 54 20.16 10.10 -3.00
N GLU A 55 20.81 9.18 -3.71
CA GLU A 55 20.21 8.34 -4.75
C GLU A 55 19.64 7.03 -4.18
N ASN A 56 19.92 6.73 -2.91
CA ASN A 56 19.59 5.45 -2.29
C ASN A 56 18.10 5.30 -1.95
N LEU A 57 17.30 6.36 -2.13
CA LEU A 57 15.86 6.31 -1.82
C LEU A 57 15.14 5.23 -2.65
N ILE A 58 15.69 4.84 -3.81
CA ILE A 58 15.14 3.75 -4.65
C ILE A 58 14.97 2.42 -3.89
N PHE A 59 15.81 2.12 -2.90
CA PHE A 59 15.71 0.88 -2.12
C PHE A 59 14.41 0.78 -1.30
N THR A 60 13.81 1.92 -0.97
CA THR A 60 12.52 1.97 -0.26
C THR A 60 11.36 1.45 -1.13
N THR A 61 11.54 1.39 -2.46
CA THR A 61 10.54 0.89 -3.42
C THR A 61 10.17 -0.57 -3.15
N VAL A 62 11.10 -1.39 -2.67
CA VAL A 62 10.83 -2.80 -2.34
C VAL A 62 9.75 -2.93 -1.26
N PHE A 63 9.78 -2.06 -0.25
CA PHE A 63 8.77 -2.05 0.82
C PHE A 63 7.41 -1.56 0.30
N VAL A 64 7.40 -0.57 -0.60
CA VAL A 64 6.15 -0.10 -1.24
C VAL A 64 5.52 -1.20 -2.08
N LEU A 65 6.31 -1.91 -2.89
CA LEU A 65 5.85 -3.06 -3.68
C LEU A 65 5.30 -4.17 -2.78
N PHE A 66 6.01 -4.51 -1.70
CA PHE A 66 5.51 -5.49 -0.74
C PHE A 66 4.16 -5.06 -0.15
N GLY A 67 4.02 -3.80 0.25
CA GLY A 67 2.76 -3.27 0.79
C GLY A 67 1.61 -3.38 -0.21
N ILE A 68 1.85 -3.02 -1.48
CA ILE A 68 0.87 -3.16 -2.56
C ILE A 68 0.45 -4.62 -2.73
N PHE A 69 1.41 -5.54 -2.83
CA PHE A 69 1.11 -6.96 -2.99
C PHE A 69 0.38 -7.55 -1.79
N ARG A 70 0.77 -7.16 -0.57
CA ARG A 70 0.11 -7.59 0.67
C ARG A 70 -1.33 -7.11 0.72
N TYR A 71 -1.58 -5.86 0.33
CA TYR A 71 -2.93 -5.31 0.24
C TYR A 71 -3.79 -6.09 -0.77
N LEU A 72 -3.30 -6.27 -2.00
CA LEU A 72 -4.01 -7.03 -3.03
C LEU A 72 -4.27 -8.48 -2.61
N TYR A 73 -3.31 -9.11 -1.92
CA TYR A 73 -3.47 -10.46 -1.36
C TYR A 73 -4.62 -10.53 -0.37
N ILE A 74 -4.65 -9.61 0.60
CA ILE A 74 -5.67 -9.58 1.64
C ILE A 74 -7.06 -9.38 1.04
N VAL A 75 -7.22 -8.37 0.17
CA VAL A 75 -8.53 -8.04 -0.44
C VAL A 75 -9.05 -9.20 -1.30
N ARG A 76 -8.19 -9.86 -2.09
CA ARG A 76 -8.63 -10.92 -3.03
C ARG A 76 -8.84 -12.28 -2.38
N ILE A 77 -7.96 -12.66 -1.47
CA ILE A 77 -7.91 -14.04 -0.95
C ILE A 77 -8.71 -14.17 0.35
N ARG A 78 -8.69 -13.16 1.22
CA ARG A 78 -9.42 -13.25 2.50
C ARG A 78 -10.92 -12.94 2.36
N LYS A 79 -11.39 -12.44 1.20
CA LYS A 79 -12.80 -12.16 0.86
C LYS A 79 -13.62 -11.71 2.08
N THR A 80 -13.07 -10.75 2.82
CA THR A 80 -13.65 -10.33 4.09
C THR A 80 -14.61 -9.18 3.80
N ASP A 81 -15.86 -9.29 4.27
CA ASP A 81 -16.86 -8.21 4.21
C ASP A 81 -16.54 -7.03 5.16
N ASP A 82 -15.41 -7.16 5.88
CA ASP A 82 -14.94 -6.21 6.88
C ASP A 82 -14.24 -5.02 6.21
N ASN A 83 -14.23 -3.87 6.90
CA ASN A 83 -13.75 -2.63 6.32
C ASN A 83 -12.27 -2.77 5.87
N PRO A 84 -11.94 -2.55 4.59
CA PRO A 84 -10.58 -2.74 4.06
C PRO A 84 -9.53 -1.93 4.82
N THR A 85 -9.90 -0.77 5.36
CA THR A 85 -9.02 0.06 6.19
C THR A 85 -8.71 -0.61 7.54
N HIS A 86 -9.70 -1.25 8.16
CA HIS A 86 -9.51 -1.97 9.43
C HIS A 86 -8.64 -3.21 9.23
N LEU A 87 -8.84 -3.90 8.10
CA LEU A 87 -8.07 -5.07 7.71
C LEU A 87 -6.58 -4.75 7.51
N LEU A 88 -6.28 -3.61 6.87
CA LEU A 88 -4.94 -3.05 6.73
C LEU A 88 -4.30 -2.71 8.09
N ALA A 89 -5.04 -2.07 8.97
CA ALA A 89 -4.55 -1.63 10.28
C ALA A 89 -4.33 -2.79 11.27
N THR A 90 -4.96 -3.93 11.05
CA THR A 90 -4.84 -5.12 11.92
C THR A 90 -3.80 -6.12 11.40
N ASP A 91 -3.37 -6.01 10.14
CA ASP A 91 -2.40 -6.93 9.55
C ASP A 91 -0.98 -6.62 10.05
N VAL A 92 -0.50 -7.42 11.00
CA VAL A 92 0.84 -7.29 11.60
C VAL A 92 1.96 -7.21 10.54
N PRO A 93 2.00 -8.06 9.49
CA PRO A 93 3.01 -7.95 8.45
C PRO A 93 2.99 -6.61 7.70
N MET A 94 1.80 -6.06 7.44
CA MET A 94 1.66 -4.73 6.84
C MET A 94 2.21 -3.62 7.74
N LEU A 95 1.84 -3.64 9.03
CA LEU A 95 2.32 -2.65 9.99
C LEU A 95 3.85 -2.67 10.13
N LEU A 96 4.43 -3.88 10.21
CA LEU A 96 5.88 -4.04 10.26
C LEU A 96 6.56 -3.53 8.99
N ASN A 97 5.96 -3.76 7.81
CA ASN A 97 6.49 -3.24 6.56
C ASN A 97 6.48 -1.70 6.52
N ILE A 98 5.40 -1.07 6.99
CA ILE A 98 5.30 0.40 7.06
C ILE A 98 6.35 0.96 8.03
N ALA A 99 6.51 0.34 9.19
CA ALA A 99 7.51 0.73 10.18
C ALA A 99 8.94 0.58 9.63
N ALA A 100 9.24 -0.53 8.97
CA ALA A 100 10.54 -0.77 8.34
C ALA A 100 10.82 0.22 7.21
N TRP A 101 9.84 0.49 6.35
CA TRP A 101 9.94 1.52 5.32
C TRP A 101 10.24 2.89 5.91
N PHE A 102 9.51 3.30 6.95
CA PHE A 102 9.73 4.58 7.62
C PHE A 102 11.15 4.69 8.20
N LEU A 103 11.62 3.64 8.88
CA LEU A 103 12.99 3.59 9.42
C LEU A 103 14.04 3.72 8.31
N VAL A 104 13.87 3.01 7.20
CA VAL A 104 14.79 3.07 6.06
C VAL A 104 14.79 4.47 5.44
N CYS A 105 13.63 5.11 5.28
CA CYS A 105 13.54 6.49 4.81
C CYS A 105 14.30 7.46 5.72
N VAL A 106 14.11 7.36 7.05
CA VAL A 106 14.83 8.21 8.01
C VAL A 106 16.33 7.96 7.94
N ILE A 107 16.77 6.70 7.91
CA ILE A 107 18.20 6.37 7.83
C ILE A 107 18.82 6.95 6.56
N ILE A 108 18.17 6.80 5.40
CA ILE A 108 18.70 7.27 4.11
C ILE A 108 18.78 8.80 4.05
N ILE A 109 17.77 9.51 4.57
CA ILE A 109 17.70 10.98 4.51
C ILE A 109 18.68 11.63 5.49
N TYR A 110 18.80 11.10 6.71
CA TYR A 110 19.66 11.69 7.75
C TYR A 110 21.08 11.10 7.81
N PHE A 111 21.44 10.22 6.86
CA PHE A 111 22.74 9.56 6.85
C PHE A 111 23.91 10.56 6.78
N ASP A 112 23.78 11.61 5.96
CA ASP A 112 24.85 12.61 5.79
C ASP A 112 24.99 13.53 7.00
N GLU A 113 23.90 13.95 7.65
CA GLU A 113 23.98 14.72 8.90
C GLU A 113 24.67 13.94 10.02
N LEU A 114 24.42 12.62 10.10
CA LEU A 114 25.06 11.76 11.09
C LEU A 114 26.57 11.60 10.84
N LYS A 115 26.99 11.60 9.57
CA LYS A 115 28.40 11.47 9.16
C LYS A 115 29.20 12.75 9.36
N VAL A 116 28.57 13.92 9.34
CA VAL A 116 29.25 15.21 9.59
C VAL A 116 29.61 15.40 11.07
N TRP A 117 28.93 14.69 11.98
CA TRP A 117 29.14 14.82 13.43
C TRP A 117 30.13 13.80 14.03
N PHE A 118 30.48 12.73 13.29
CA PHE A 118 31.45 11.71 13.70
C PHE A 118 32.76 11.82 12.91
#